data_AF-A0A523KJV8-F1
#
_entry.id   AF-A0A523KJV8-F1
#
_cell.length_a   1.000
_cell.length_b   1.000
_cell.length_c   1.000
_cell.angle_alpha   90.00
_cell.angle_beta   90.00
_cell.angle_gamma   90.00
#
_symmetry.space_group_name_H-M   'P 1'
#
loop_
_entity.id
_entity.type
_entity.pdbx_description
1 polymer ?
#
loop_
_entity_poly.entity_id
_entity_poly.type
_entity_poly.pdbx_seq_one_letter_code
_entity_poly.pdbx_strand_id
1 'polypeptide(L)'
;MHIQHRYIVVEGPIGVGKTSLVRKLGESLGSELLLEKAEENPFITRFYQNPRQYALSTQLYFLLQRAHQVQGFRQIDLFQSSHIADFMIDKDRLFAELTLTTDELKLYQQIYQHMTIDAPKPDLVIYLQAPTEVLRERITKRGIDYEQAIKDDYLTRLSELYTRFFYDYDESTLLTVNTQSIDLIDSEQDYQALLDEINNIRSGRHYFNQSSFAY
;
A
#
# COMPACT_ATOMS: atom_id res chain seq x y z
N MET A 1 -1.89 21.71 -14.33
CA MET A 1 -1.43 20.34 -14.61
C MET A 1 -2.64 19.52 -15.02
N HIS A 2 -2.60 18.78 -16.13
CA HIS A 2 -3.70 17.88 -16.48
C HIS A 2 -3.57 16.60 -15.64
N ILE A 3 -4.55 16.32 -14.80
CA ILE A 3 -4.58 15.10 -13.97
C ILE A 3 -5.07 13.96 -14.86
N GLN A 4 -4.14 13.08 -15.24
CA GLN A 4 -4.43 11.92 -16.09
C GLN A 4 -5.11 10.77 -15.34
N HIS A 5 -4.66 10.52 -14.12
CA HIS A 5 -5.20 9.49 -13.23
C HIS A 5 -5.88 10.19 -12.06
N ARG A 6 -7.18 9.98 -11.90
CA ARG A 6 -7.98 10.59 -10.83
C ARG A 6 -7.93 9.77 -9.56
N TYR A 7 -7.70 8.47 -9.64
CA TYR A 7 -7.52 7.62 -8.48
C TYR A 7 -6.24 6.79 -8.60
N ILE A 8 -5.23 7.16 -7.82
CA ILE A 8 -3.93 6.47 -7.76
C ILE A 8 -3.84 5.74 -6.43
N VAL A 9 -3.33 4.50 -6.45
CA VAL A 9 -3.07 3.73 -5.24
C VAL A 9 -1.61 3.33 -5.18
N VAL A 10 -0.93 3.65 -4.08
CA VAL A 10 0.47 3.29 -3.82
C VAL A 10 0.51 2.12 -2.86
N GLU A 11 1.23 1.08 -3.24
CA GLU A 11 1.13 -0.22 -2.61
C GLU A 11 2.49 -0.90 -2.46
N GLY A 12 2.59 -1.83 -1.51
CA GLY A 12 3.83 -2.54 -1.23
C GLY A 12 4.04 -2.85 0.25
N PRO A 13 5.10 -3.61 0.58
CA PRO A 13 5.32 -4.11 1.94
C PRO A 13 5.57 -2.98 2.96
N ILE A 14 5.53 -3.35 4.24
CA ILE A 14 5.83 -2.42 5.35
C ILE A 14 7.26 -1.90 5.18
N GLY A 15 7.46 -0.60 5.43
CA GLY A 15 8.78 0.04 5.30
C GLY A 15 9.18 0.45 3.89
N VAL A 16 8.37 0.19 2.85
CA VAL A 16 8.78 0.48 1.46
C VAL A 16 8.70 1.97 1.07
N GLY A 17 7.95 2.78 1.82
CA GLY A 17 7.82 4.23 1.57
C GLY A 17 6.45 4.71 1.05
N LYS A 18 5.39 3.89 1.15
CA LYS A 18 4.05 4.20 0.62
C LYS A 18 3.52 5.57 1.05
N THR A 19 3.33 5.79 2.35
CA THR A 19 2.75 7.01 2.90
C THR A 19 3.57 8.25 2.55
N SER A 20 4.91 8.12 2.49
CA SER A 20 5.79 9.21 2.09
C SER A 20 5.59 9.58 0.61
N LEU A 21 5.51 8.59 -0.28
CA LEU A 21 5.24 8.82 -1.70
C LEU A 21 3.84 9.40 -1.92
N VAL A 22 2.82 8.87 -1.24
CA VAL A 22 1.43 9.36 -1.35
C VAL A 22 1.33 10.83 -0.96
N ARG A 23 1.99 11.25 0.13
CA ARG A 23 2.03 12.66 0.54
C ARG A 23 2.68 13.54 -0.53
N LYS A 24 3.85 13.14 -1.03
CA LYS A 24 4.59 13.89 -2.06
C LYS A 24 3.78 14.02 -3.36
N LEU A 25 3.18 12.92 -3.82
CA LEU A 25 2.29 12.93 -4.99
C LEU A 25 1.04 13.80 -4.78
N GLY A 26 0.44 13.73 -3.59
CA GLY A 26 -0.74 14.55 -3.26
C GLY A 26 -0.45 16.04 -3.34
N GLU A 27 0.71 16.47 -2.84
CA GLU A 27 1.18 17.85 -2.95
C GLU A 27 1.42 18.26 -4.42
N SER A 28 2.12 17.44 -5.21
CA SER A 28 2.42 17.77 -6.61
C SER A 28 1.20 17.75 -7.53
N LEU A 29 0.26 16.84 -7.29
CA LEU A 29 -0.93 16.65 -8.13
C LEU A 29 -2.16 17.42 -7.60
N GLY A 30 -2.07 18.07 -6.43
CA GLY A 30 -3.21 18.72 -5.78
C GLY A 30 -4.34 17.75 -5.44
N SER A 31 -3.99 16.53 -5.02
CA SER A 31 -4.93 15.43 -4.78
C SER A 31 -5.23 15.23 -3.30
N GLU A 32 -6.45 14.79 -3.00
CA GLU A 32 -6.86 14.38 -1.66
C GLU A 32 -6.21 13.05 -1.26
N LEU A 33 -5.88 12.91 0.02
CA LEU A 33 -5.15 11.74 0.54
C LEU A 33 -6.08 10.79 1.30
N LEU A 34 -6.00 9.51 0.95
CA LEU A 34 -6.65 8.42 1.67
C LEU A 34 -5.58 7.54 2.33
N LEU A 35 -5.20 7.90 3.56
CA LEU A 35 -4.13 7.22 4.29
C LEU A 35 -4.69 6.20 5.27
N GLU A 36 -4.10 5.02 5.31
CA GLU A 36 -4.27 4.05 6.40
C GLU A 36 -3.77 4.66 7.71
N LYS A 37 -4.51 4.42 8.79
CA LYS A 37 -4.17 4.93 10.12
C LYS A 37 -3.85 3.78 11.06
N ALA A 38 -2.72 3.12 10.80
CA ALA A 38 -2.29 1.94 11.53
C ALA A 38 -2.12 2.20 13.04
N GLU A 39 -1.76 3.42 13.42
CA GLU A 39 -1.64 3.88 14.80
C GLU A 39 -2.96 3.93 15.57
N GLU A 40 -4.10 4.03 14.88
CA GLU A 40 -5.42 4.00 15.53
C GLU A 40 -5.83 2.56 15.91
N ASN A 41 -5.16 1.54 15.38
CA ASN A 41 -5.48 0.13 15.65
C ASN A 41 -5.01 -0.30 17.05
N PRO A 42 -5.92 -0.53 18.01
CA PRO A 42 -5.55 -0.79 19.40
C PRO A 42 -4.89 -2.16 19.61
N PHE A 43 -4.89 -3.01 18.58
CA PHE A 43 -4.34 -4.36 18.64
C PHE A 43 -2.95 -4.47 18.01
N ILE A 44 -2.50 -3.48 17.24
CA ILE A 44 -1.30 -3.60 16.39
C ILE A 44 -0.02 -3.88 17.18
N THR A 45 0.19 -3.20 18.31
CA THR A 45 1.35 -3.44 19.19
C THR A 45 1.34 -4.85 19.75
N ARG A 46 0.17 -5.33 20.21
CA ARG A 46 0.02 -6.67 20.78
C ARG A 46 0.11 -7.76 19.70
N PHE A 47 -0.31 -7.44 18.48
CA PHE A 47 -0.14 -8.31 17.31
C PHE A 47 1.32 -8.57 17.02
N TYR A 48 2.18 -7.55 16.94
CA TYR A 48 3.60 -7.80 16.69
C TYR A 48 4.30 -8.56 17.81
N GLN A 49 3.80 -8.45 19.05
CA GLN A 49 4.31 -9.24 20.19
C GLN A 49 3.78 -10.69 20.22
N ASN A 50 2.51 -10.90 19.89
CA ASN A 50 1.85 -12.20 19.89
C ASN A 50 0.81 -12.31 18.76
N PRO A 51 1.25 -12.57 17.51
CA PRO A 51 0.36 -12.58 16.35
C PRO A 51 -0.81 -13.56 16.51
N ARG A 52 -0.55 -14.76 17.05
CA ARG A 52 -1.54 -15.83 17.20
C ARG A 52 -2.77 -15.41 18.02
N GLN A 53 -2.62 -14.50 18.98
CA GLN A 53 -3.72 -14.08 19.84
C GLN A 53 -4.47 -12.86 19.30
N TYR A 54 -3.79 -11.98 18.54
CA TYR A 54 -4.33 -10.66 18.18
C TYR A 54 -4.55 -10.49 16.68
N ALA A 55 -4.13 -11.44 15.83
CA ALA A 55 -4.25 -11.32 14.38
C ALA A 55 -5.68 -11.03 13.93
N LEU A 56 -6.68 -11.82 14.36
CA LEU A 56 -8.07 -11.60 13.95
C LEU A 56 -8.57 -10.20 14.32
N SER A 57 -8.31 -9.75 15.56
CA SER A 57 -8.77 -8.43 16.02
C SER A 57 -8.09 -7.30 15.23
N THR A 58 -6.79 -7.43 14.97
CA THR A 58 -6.03 -6.49 14.16
C THR A 58 -6.57 -6.42 12.72
N GLN A 59 -6.82 -7.58 12.08
CA GLN A 59 -7.31 -7.63 10.69
C GLN A 59 -8.74 -7.11 10.57
N LEU A 60 -9.64 -7.43 11.51
CA LEU A 60 -11.01 -6.89 11.50
C LEU A 60 -11.02 -5.38 11.71
N TYR A 61 -10.14 -4.85 12.55
CA TYR A 61 -10.01 -3.40 12.72
C TYR A 61 -9.59 -2.72 11.41
N PHE A 62 -8.56 -3.25 10.73
CA PHE A 62 -8.13 -2.72 9.43
C PHE A 62 -9.25 -2.77 8.39
N LEU A 63 -9.97 -3.89 8.31
CA LEU A 63 -11.10 -4.06 7.40
C LEU A 63 -12.19 -3.00 7.65
N LEU A 64 -12.57 -2.78 8.91
CA LEU A 64 -13.57 -1.77 9.29
C LEU A 64 -13.09 -0.34 8.98
N GLN A 65 -11.83 -0.02 9.31
CA GLN A 65 -11.24 1.29 9.04
C GLN A 65 -11.25 1.59 7.53
N ARG A 66 -10.72 0.68 6.72
CA ARG A 66 -10.63 0.83 5.26
C ARG A 66 -12.01 0.90 4.62
N ALA A 67 -12.96 0.07 5.06
CA ALA A 67 -14.35 0.13 4.57
C ALA A 67 -15.03 1.47 4.88
N HIS A 68 -14.84 2.01 6.09
CA HIS A 68 -15.36 3.33 6.44
C HIS A 68 -14.74 4.44 5.59
N GLN A 69 -13.42 4.39 5.34
CA GLN A 69 -12.74 5.34 4.46
C GLN A 69 -13.26 5.28 3.02
N VAL A 70 -13.44 4.07 2.47
CA VAL A 70 -14.01 3.86 1.12
C VAL A 70 -15.45 4.37 1.03
N GLN A 71 -16.28 4.13 2.06
CA GLN A 71 -17.65 4.63 2.07
C GLN A 71 -17.71 6.16 2.16
N GLY A 72 -16.86 6.79 2.98
CA GLY A 72 -16.73 8.25 3.03
C GLY A 72 -16.25 8.82 1.69
N PHE A 73 -15.30 8.15 1.05
CA PHE A 73 -14.76 8.54 -0.26
C PHE A 73 -15.84 8.56 -1.36
N ARG A 74 -16.79 7.62 -1.35
CA ARG A 74 -17.91 7.64 -2.31
C ARG A 74 -18.92 8.75 -2.12
N GLN A 75 -19.06 9.27 -0.90
CA GLN A 75 -19.98 10.38 -0.63
C GLN A 75 -19.43 11.71 -1.16
N ILE A 76 -18.10 11.78 -1.35
CA ILE A 76 -17.41 12.90 -1.98
C ILE A 76 -17.46 12.67 -3.49
N ASP A 77 -17.84 13.69 -4.24
CA ASP A 77 -18.07 13.60 -5.68
C ASP A 77 -16.78 13.20 -6.43
N LEU A 78 -16.65 11.90 -6.74
CA LEU A 78 -15.53 11.27 -7.47
C LEU A 78 -15.22 11.95 -8.81
N PHE A 79 -16.16 12.79 -9.32
CA PHE A 79 -16.00 13.50 -10.56
C PHE A 79 -15.27 14.85 -10.44
N GLN A 80 -15.04 15.37 -9.21
CA GLN A 80 -14.47 16.70 -9.00
C GLN A 80 -13.04 16.76 -8.45
N SER A 81 -12.59 15.79 -7.64
CA SER A 81 -11.23 15.77 -7.06
C SER A 81 -10.48 14.47 -7.35
N SER A 82 -9.16 14.60 -7.57
CA SER A 82 -8.24 13.45 -7.67
C SER A 82 -7.82 12.99 -6.29
N HIS A 83 -7.58 11.69 -6.15
CA HIS A 83 -7.32 11.03 -4.88
C HIS A 83 -6.12 10.09 -4.99
N ILE A 84 -5.35 10.03 -3.91
CA ILE A 84 -4.21 9.12 -3.80
C ILE A 84 -4.31 8.37 -2.47
N ALA A 85 -4.28 7.03 -2.54
CA ALA A 85 -4.36 6.17 -1.36
C ALA A 85 -3.06 5.37 -1.15
N ASP A 86 -2.75 5.02 0.10
CA ASP A 86 -1.66 4.09 0.45
C ASP A 86 -2.13 2.66 0.79
N PHE A 87 -3.39 2.35 0.48
CA PHE A 87 -4.00 1.04 0.63
C PHE A 87 -5.03 0.75 -0.46
N MET A 88 -5.24 -0.54 -0.73
CA MET A 88 -6.28 -1.10 -1.59
C MET A 88 -7.06 -2.15 -0.82
N ILE A 89 -8.39 -2.02 -0.76
CA ILE A 89 -9.24 -2.96 -0.01
C ILE A 89 -9.26 -4.37 -0.62
N ASP A 90 -8.92 -4.52 -1.90
CA ASP A 90 -8.84 -5.83 -2.54
C ASP A 90 -7.71 -6.70 -1.95
N LYS A 91 -6.78 -6.08 -1.20
CA LYS A 91 -5.62 -6.73 -0.57
C LYS A 91 -5.77 -7.04 0.90
N ASP A 92 -6.88 -6.64 1.51
CA ASP A 92 -7.17 -6.92 2.91
C ASP A 92 -6.94 -8.40 3.27
N ARG A 93 -7.25 -9.26 2.30
CA ARG A 93 -7.07 -10.70 2.38
C ARG A 93 -5.62 -11.17 2.47
N LEU A 94 -4.63 -10.46 1.91
CA LEU A 94 -3.23 -10.91 1.92
C LEU A 94 -2.68 -11.04 3.35
N PHE A 95 -2.96 -10.03 4.19
CA PHE A 95 -2.55 -10.06 5.59
C PHE A 95 -3.35 -11.08 6.40
N ALA A 96 -4.66 -11.18 6.13
CA ALA A 96 -5.51 -12.17 6.76
C ALA A 96 -5.05 -13.61 6.45
N GLU A 97 -4.74 -13.91 5.20
CA GLU A 97 -4.26 -15.23 4.76
C GLU A 97 -2.89 -15.59 5.34
N LEU A 98 -2.02 -14.60 5.56
CA LEU A 98 -0.71 -14.80 6.19
C LEU A 98 -0.79 -15.08 7.70
N THR A 99 -1.74 -14.44 8.40
CA THR A 99 -1.70 -14.33 9.87
C THR A 99 -2.79 -15.10 10.59
N LEU A 100 -3.93 -15.34 9.95
CA LEU A 100 -5.07 -15.99 10.56
C LEU A 100 -4.99 -17.51 10.44
N THR A 101 -5.47 -18.19 11.46
CA THR A 101 -5.77 -19.62 11.36
C THR A 101 -6.90 -19.87 10.37
N THR A 102 -7.07 -21.12 9.93
CA THR A 102 -8.13 -21.50 8.98
C THR A 102 -9.53 -21.07 9.42
N ASP A 103 -9.86 -21.20 10.69
CA ASP A 103 -11.19 -20.85 11.19
C ASP A 103 -11.37 -19.34 11.37
N GLU A 104 -10.32 -18.63 11.80
CA GLU A 104 -10.31 -17.16 11.84
C GLU A 104 -10.42 -16.56 10.42
N LEU A 105 -9.74 -17.15 9.44
CA LEU A 105 -9.81 -16.72 8.05
C LEU A 105 -11.23 -16.91 7.47
N LYS A 106 -11.89 -18.04 7.76
CA LYS A 106 -13.29 -18.25 7.37
C LYS A 106 -14.22 -17.19 7.97
N LEU A 107 -14.06 -16.90 9.26
CA LEU A 107 -14.85 -15.86 9.93
C LEU A 107 -14.59 -14.49 9.32
N TYR A 108 -13.32 -14.15 9.09
CA TYR A 108 -12.93 -12.91 8.42
C TYR A 108 -13.58 -12.79 7.03
N GLN A 109 -13.55 -13.86 6.23
CA GLN A 109 -14.17 -13.89 4.90
C GLN A 109 -15.70 -13.72 4.96
N GLN A 110 -16.37 -14.33 5.94
CA GLN A 110 -17.81 -14.13 6.15
C GLN A 110 -18.13 -12.66 6.45
N ILE A 111 -17.36 -12.03 7.34
CA ILE A 111 -17.54 -10.62 7.69
C ILE A 111 -17.30 -9.74 6.44
N TYR A 112 -16.20 -9.98 5.72
CA TYR A 112 -15.87 -9.26 4.49
C TYR A 112 -17.00 -9.32 3.47
N GLN A 113 -17.60 -10.50 3.24
CA GLN A 113 -18.71 -10.68 2.30
C GLN A 113 -20.00 -9.95 2.70
N HIS A 114 -20.22 -9.76 4.01
CA HIS A 114 -21.38 -9.01 4.52
C HIS A 114 -21.18 -7.50 4.51
N MET A 115 -19.93 -7.04 4.51
CA MET A 115 -19.61 -5.63 4.32
C MET A 115 -19.76 -5.34 2.83
N THR A 116 -20.85 -4.67 2.43
CA THR A 116 -21.05 -4.18 1.05
C THR A 116 -20.02 -3.09 0.74
N ILE A 117 -18.77 -3.50 0.53
CA ILE A 117 -17.64 -2.65 0.21
C ILE A 117 -17.61 -2.53 -1.30
N ASP A 118 -17.97 -1.36 -1.79
CA ASP A 118 -17.90 -1.05 -3.20
C ASP A 118 -16.76 -0.04 -3.39
N ALA A 119 -15.53 -0.53 -3.52
CA ALA A 119 -14.37 0.33 -3.75
C ALA A 119 -14.29 0.74 -5.23
N PRO A 120 -14.04 2.02 -5.55
CA PRO A 120 -13.77 2.38 -6.93
C PRO A 120 -12.49 1.73 -7.40
N LYS A 121 -12.44 1.41 -8.68
CA LYS A 121 -11.26 0.83 -9.32
C LYS A 121 -10.19 1.90 -9.51
N PRO A 122 -8.92 1.68 -9.10
CA PRO A 122 -7.83 2.61 -9.36
C PRO A 122 -7.59 2.80 -10.86
N ASP A 123 -7.27 4.03 -11.28
CA ASP A 123 -6.79 4.30 -12.65
C ASP A 123 -5.34 3.81 -12.81
N LEU A 124 -4.56 3.88 -11.73
CA LEU A 124 -3.17 3.48 -11.65
C LEU A 124 -2.86 2.91 -10.26
N VAL A 125 -2.21 1.75 -10.23
CA VAL A 125 -1.57 1.20 -9.04
C VAL A 125 -0.06 1.32 -9.17
N ILE A 126 0.58 1.95 -8.19
CA ILE A 126 2.04 2.06 -8.07
C ILE A 126 2.49 1.03 -7.04
N TYR A 127 3.10 -0.07 -7.50
CA TYR A 127 3.66 -1.10 -6.63
C TYR A 127 5.13 -0.80 -6.33
N LEU A 128 5.41 -0.40 -5.10
CA LEU A 128 6.76 -0.23 -4.59
C LEU A 128 7.31 -1.57 -4.10
N GLN A 129 8.52 -1.91 -4.55
CA GLN A 129 9.26 -3.07 -4.06
C GLN A 129 10.67 -2.68 -3.62
N ALA A 130 11.19 -3.41 -2.64
CA ALA A 130 12.57 -3.35 -2.19
C ALA A 130 12.95 -4.68 -1.55
N PRO A 131 14.24 -5.05 -1.53
CA PRO A 131 14.73 -6.18 -0.75
C PRO A 131 14.36 -6.06 0.73
N THR A 132 14.15 -7.20 1.40
CA THR A 132 13.76 -7.27 2.81
C THR A 132 14.73 -6.58 3.76
N GLU A 133 16.01 -6.56 3.41
CA GLU A 133 17.09 -5.92 4.14
C GLU A 133 16.91 -4.39 4.12
N VAL A 134 16.60 -3.83 2.95
CA VAL A 134 16.30 -2.40 2.77
C VAL A 134 15.02 -2.02 3.52
N LEU A 135 13.98 -2.86 3.47
CA LEU A 135 12.75 -2.64 4.23
C LEU A 135 13.04 -2.61 5.74
N ARG A 136 13.85 -3.55 6.24
CA ARG A 136 14.25 -3.61 7.64
C ARG A 136 14.99 -2.36 8.07
N GLU A 137 15.97 -1.92 7.29
CA GLU A 137 16.71 -0.68 7.55
C GLU A 137 15.79 0.54 7.64
N ARG A 138 14.82 0.65 6.72
CA ARG A 138 13.82 1.74 6.71
C ARG A 138 12.90 1.69 7.93
N ILE A 139 12.42 0.50 8.31
CA ILE A 139 11.59 0.31 9.52
C ILE A 139 12.36 0.74 10.77
N THR A 140 13.62 0.33 10.90
CA THR A 140 14.48 0.72 12.02
C THR A 140 14.73 2.23 12.04
N LYS A 141 15.08 2.83 10.89
CA LYS A 141 15.31 4.28 10.76
C LYS A 141 14.06 5.11 11.10
N ARG A 142 12.88 4.63 10.71
CA ARG A 142 11.60 5.32 10.97
C ARG A 142 11.22 5.29 12.45
N GLY A 143 11.65 4.29 13.20
CA GLY A 143 11.55 4.27 14.67
C GLY A 143 10.12 4.16 15.23
N ILE A 144 9.17 3.60 14.48
CA ILE A 144 7.83 3.33 15.04
C ILE A 144 7.92 2.16 16.01
N ASP A 145 7.58 2.39 17.27
CA ASP A 145 7.78 1.45 18.38
C ASP A 145 7.22 0.05 18.11
N TYR A 146 5.97 -0.04 17.65
CA TYR A 146 5.34 -1.33 17.41
C TYR A 146 5.92 -2.08 16.22
N GLU A 147 6.49 -1.37 15.24
CA GLU A 147 7.11 -1.99 14.07
C GLU A 147 8.49 -2.56 14.37
N GLN A 148 9.17 -2.09 15.41
CA GLN A 148 10.45 -2.65 15.84
C GLN A 148 10.32 -4.13 16.26
N ALA A 149 9.12 -4.56 16.65
CA ALA A 149 8.81 -5.95 16.99
C ALA A 149 8.52 -6.85 15.78
N ILE A 150 8.49 -6.30 14.55
CA ILE A 150 8.30 -7.08 13.33
C ILE A 150 9.43 -8.10 13.19
N LYS A 151 9.09 -9.39 13.05
CA LYS A 151 10.05 -10.47 12.81
C LYS A 151 10.48 -10.52 11.34
N ASP A 152 11.73 -10.88 11.07
CA ASP A 152 12.27 -10.97 9.71
C ASP A 152 11.50 -11.97 8.83
N ASP A 153 11.24 -13.18 9.33
CA ASP A 153 10.45 -14.20 8.61
C ASP A 153 9.05 -13.69 8.24
N TYR A 154 8.42 -12.89 9.11
CA TYR A 154 7.13 -12.28 8.80
C TYR A 154 7.26 -11.24 7.68
N LEU A 155 8.27 -10.36 7.76
CA LEU A 155 8.52 -9.34 6.74
C LEU A 155 8.84 -9.97 5.37
N THR A 156 9.64 -11.04 5.35
CA THR A 156 9.96 -11.80 4.14
C THR A 156 8.73 -12.41 3.51
N ARG A 157 7.93 -13.17 4.28
CA ARG A 157 6.69 -13.79 3.76
C ARG A 157 5.71 -12.75 3.25
N LEU A 158 5.59 -11.61 3.93
CA LEU A 158 4.74 -10.52 3.49
C LEU A 158 5.25 -9.94 2.15
N SER A 159 6.55 -9.70 2.01
CA SER A 159 7.14 -9.23 0.77
C SER A 159 6.88 -10.20 -0.39
N GLU A 160 7.05 -11.51 -0.16
CA GLU A 160 6.76 -12.56 -1.16
C GLU A 160 5.28 -12.64 -1.54
N LEU A 161 4.36 -12.39 -0.60
CA LEU A 161 2.93 -12.30 -0.89
C LEU A 161 2.62 -11.10 -1.78
N TYR A 162 3.23 -9.94 -1.52
CA TYR A 162 3.10 -8.77 -2.38
C TYR A 162 3.62 -9.06 -3.79
N THR A 163 4.80 -9.66 -3.92
CA THR A 163 5.38 -10.00 -5.23
C THR A 163 4.47 -10.95 -6.01
N ARG A 164 3.95 -12.00 -5.36
CA ARG A 164 3.02 -12.95 -6.01
C ARG A 164 1.72 -12.26 -6.43
N PHE A 165 1.10 -11.50 -5.54
CA PHE A 165 -0.14 -10.78 -5.85
C PHE A 165 0.04 -9.86 -7.06
N PHE A 166 1.12 -9.08 -7.09
CA PHE A 166 1.36 -8.13 -8.17
C PHE A 166 1.96 -8.75 -9.42
N TYR A 167 2.40 -10.00 -9.39
CA TYR A 167 2.78 -10.76 -10.57
C TYR A 167 1.54 -11.15 -11.40
N ASP A 168 0.42 -11.46 -10.74
CA ASP A 168 -0.83 -11.85 -11.41
C ASP A 168 -1.84 -10.69 -11.55
N TYR A 169 -1.58 -9.53 -10.93
CA TYR A 169 -2.48 -8.38 -10.96
C TYR A 169 -2.70 -7.80 -12.37
N ASP A 170 -3.95 -7.82 -12.83
CA ASP A 170 -4.39 -7.32 -14.14
C ASP A 170 -5.63 -6.41 -14.06
N GLU A 171 -6.10 -6.09 -12.86
CA GLU A 171 -7.30 -5.27 -12.68
C GLU A 171 -7.08 -3.85 -13.22
N SER A 172 -6.02 -3.16 -12.79
CA SER A 172 -5.75 -1.78 -13.21
C SER A 172 -4.39 -1.63 -13.85
N THR A 173 -4.14 -0.47 -14.46
CA THR A 173 -2.80 -0.09 -14.90
C THR A 173 -1.82 -0.21 -13.74
N LEU A 174 -0.69 -0.86 -13.96
CA LEU A 174 0.28 -1.16 -12.92
C LEU A 174 1.64 -0.55 -13.26
N LEU A 175 2.19 0.24 -12.34
CA LEU A 175 3.56 0.72 -12.37
C LEU A 175 4.34 0.07 -11.23
N THR A 176 5.26 -0.84 -11.56
CA THR A 176 6.16 -1.45 -10.56
C THR A 176 7.42 -0.61 -10.43
N VAL A 177 7.72 -0.16 -9.22
CA VAL A 177 8.86 0.71 -8.90
C VAL A 177 9.84 -0.01 -7.99
N ASN A 178 11.06 -0.24 -8.46
CA ASN A 178 12.13 -0.72 -7.58
C ASN A 178 12.72 0.46 -6.80
N THR A 179 12.50 0.48 -5.49
CA THR A 179 12.97 1.56 -4.61
C THR A 179 14.31 1.25 -3.94
N GLN A 180 15.00 0.17 -4.34
CA GLN A 180 16.33 -0.15 -3.77
C GLN A 180 17.38 0.91 -4.11
N SER A 181 17.40 1.36 -5.37
CA SER A 181 18.41 2.30 -5.90
C SER A 181 17.86 3.69 -6.19
N ILE A 182 16.63 3.98 -5.75
CA ILE A 182 15.91 5.21 -6.07
C ILE A 182 15.41 5.85 -4.78
N ASP A 183 15.64 7.15 -4.63
CA ASP A 183 15.14 7.92 -3.49
C ASP A 183 14.00 8.85 -3.91
N LEU A 184 12.78 8.33 -3.88
CA LEU A 184 11.60 9.10 -4.26
C LEU A 184 11.25 10.23 -3.27
N ILE A 185 11.89 10.26 -2.10
CA ILE A 185 11.58 11.21 -1.03
C ILE A 185 12.55 12.38 -1.10
N ASP A 186 13.85 12.10 -1.00
CA ASP A 186 14.88 13.13 -0.87
C ASP A 186 15.53 13.50 -2.22
N SER A 187 15.44 12.65 -3.27
CA SER A 187 15.93 12.98 -4.61
C SER A 187 14.83 13.57 -5.49
N GLU A 188 14.94 14.87 -5.78
CA GLU A 188 13.99 15.55 -6.67
C GLU A 188 14.10 15.05 -8.12
N GLN A 189 15.30 14.65 -8.55
CA GLN A 189 15.52 14.07 -9.87
C GLN A 189 14.77 12.74 -10.01
N ASP A 190 14.86 11.87 -9.00
CA ASP A 190 14.21 10.56 -9.02
C ASP A 190 12.69 10.69 -8.98
N TYR A 191 12.22 11.61 -8.14
CA TYR A 191 10.81 11.91 -8.02
C TYR A 191 10.24 12.50 -9.32
N GLN A 192 10.94 13.45 -9.96
CA GLN A 192 10.49 14.03 -11.21
C GLN A 192 10.45 12.98 -12.33
N ALA A 193 11.45 12.09 -12.40
CA ALA A 193 11.45 10.99 -13.36
C ALA A 193 10.25 10.04 -13.14
N LEU A 194 9.88 9.76 -11.88
CA LEU A 194 8.67 8.99 -11.57
C LEU A 194 7.40 9.74 -11.98
N LEU A 195 7.31 11.04 -11.71
CA LEU A 195 6.16 11.86 -12.09
C LEU A 195 5.96 11.89 -13.61
N ASP A 196 7.05 12.04 -14.37
CA ASP A 196 7.01 12.03 -15.82
C ASP A 196 6.50 10.68 -16.34
N GLU A 197 6.96 9.57 -15.74
CA GLU A 197 6.47 8.23 -16.05
C GLU A 197 4.97 8.09 -15.75
N ILE A 198 4.51 8.51 -14.56
CA ILE A 198 3.08 8.50 -14.17
C ILE A 198 2.21 9.28 -15.19
N ASN A 199 2.70 10.42 -15.69
CA ASN A 199 1.97 11.22 -16.67
C ASN A 199 1.93 10.57 -18.07
N ASN A 200 2.89 9.73 -18.41
CA ASN A 200 2.96 9.08 -19.72
C ASN A 200 2.16 7.76 -19.79
N ILE A 201 1.96 7.11 -18.65
CA ILE A 201 1.28 5.82 -18.55
C ILE A 201 -0.21 5.93 -18.91
N ARG A 202 -0.64 5.13 -19.91
CA ARG A 202 -2.06 5.08 -20.33
C ARG A 202 -2.78 3.82 -19.86
N SER A 203 -2.15 2.66 -20.03
CA SER A 203 -2.71 1.36 -19.69
C SER A 203 -1.60 0.30 -19.63
N GLY A 204 -1.90 -0.88 -19.09
CA GLY A 204 -0.98 -2.02 -19.07
C GLY A 204 -0.03 -2.03 -17.87
N ARG A 205 1.07 -2.76 -18.01
CA ARG A 205 2.07 -2.99 -16.96
C ARG A 205 3.38 -2.31 -17.32
N HIS A 206 3.90 -1.52 -16.40
CA HIS A 206 5.09 -0.68 -16.55
C HIS A 206 6.08 -0.97 -15.43
N TYR A 207 7.36 -0.79 -15.72
CA TYR A 207 8.44 -1.01 -14.77
C TYR A 207 9.34 0.22 -14.73
N PHE A 208 9.48 0.79 -13.54
CA PHE A 208 10.38 1.90 -13.28
C PHE A 208 11.56 1.40 -12.45
N ASN A 209 12.73 1.40 -13.07
CA ASN A 209 13.99 1.10 -12.44
C ASN A 209 15.03 2.09 -12.98
N GLN A 210 15.56 2.96 -12.11
CA GLN A 210 16.78 3.68 -12.47
C GLN A 210 17.96 2.73 -12.25
N SER A 211 18.29 1.99 -13.30
CA SER A 211 19.65 1.50 -13.45
C SER A 211 20.52 2.71 -13.76
N SER A 212 21.30 3.16 -12.77
CA SER A 212 22.40 4.08 -12.97
C SER A 212 23.45 3.41 -13.86
N PHE A 213 23.23 3.46 -15.18
CA PHE A 213 24.33 3.42 -16.14
C PHE A 213 24.92 4.83 -16.21
N ALA A 214 25.73 5.16 -15.21
CA ALA A 214 26.78 6.15 -15.41
C ALA A 214 27.85 5.48 -16.27
N TYR A 215 27.95 5.90 -17.53
CA TYR A 215 29.14 5.69 -18.35
C TYR A 215 30.29 6.58 -17.87
#